data_AF-A0A2M8UZ44-F1
#
_entry.id   AF-A0A2M8UZ44-F1
#
_cell.length_a   1.000
_cell.length_b   1.000
_cell.length_c   1.000
_cell.angle_alpha   90.00
_cell.angle_beta   90.00
_cell.angle_gamma   90.00
#
_symmetry.space_group_name_H-M   'P 1'
#
loop_
_entity.id
_entity.type
_entity.pdbx_description
1 polymer ?
#
loop_
_entity_poly.entity_id
_entity_poly.type
_entity_poly.pdbx_seq_one_letter_code
_entity_poly.pdbx_strand_id
1 'polypeptide(L)'
;MQRFVNDYFIQLTGPLAPAGGTLPIAAADAARLPMAAEDFYLLTLADSLDIRERTRVEIVKATAAPGGGIALVRQQESTQAGAFVAGDWVLCGPTAGTVAGLVAKAAQVDALAAQVLELQQRVSALEGGEPEPEDLLTDQGGNRLTDEQGNYLKGV
;
A
#
# COMPACT_ATOMS: atom_id res chain seq x y z
N MET A 1 4.76 -9.06 5.70
CA MET A 1 4.56 -8.04 4.62
C MET A 1 4.56 -8.71 3.25
N GLN A 2 3.96 -8.11 2.20
CA GLN A 2 4.10 -8.66 0.84
C GLN A 2 5.55 -8.55 0.37
N ARG A 3 6.10 -9.62 -0.18
CA ARG A 3 7.45 -9.68 -0.76
C ARG A 3 7.37 -9.86 -2.27
N PHE A 4 8.46 -9.51 -2.94
CA PHE A 4 8.67 -9.72 -4.37
C PHE A 4 10.03 -10.37 -4.58
N VAL A 5 10.11 -11.21 -5.60
CA VAL A 5 11.34 -11.85 -6.04
C VAL A 5 11.41 -11.75 -7.56
N ASN A 6 12.61 -11.47 -8.08
CA ASN A 6 12.82 -11.39 -9.51
C ASN A 6 12.86 -12.80 -10.11
N ASP A 7 12.30 -12.94 -11.31
CA ASP A 7 12.43 -14.13 -12.14
C ASP A 7 12.06 -15.45 -11.43
N TYR A 8 11.05 -15.40 -10.56
CA TYR A 8 10.50 -16.59 -9.94
C TYR A 8 9.43 -17.19 -10.83
N PHE A 9 9.82 -18.27 -11.50
CA PHE A 9 9.05 -18.90 -12.54
C PHE A 9 9.34 -20.40 -12.56
N ILE A 10 8.39 -21.20 -12.08
CA ILE A 10 8.57 -22.64 -11.80
C ILE A 10 7.30 -23.43 -12.12
N GLN A 11 7.37 -24.76 -12.11
CA GLN A 11 6.22 -25.64 -12.33
C GLN A 11 5.83 -26.38 -11.05
N LEU A 12 4.54 -26.72 -10.95
CA LEU A 12 4.04 -27.62 -9.91
C LEU A 12 4.63 -29.02 -10.11
N THR A 13 5.08 -29.63 -9.01
CA THR A 13 5.60 -31.00 -8.99
C THR A 13 4.51 -32.05 -8.80
N GLY A 14 3.29 -31.62 -8.48
CA GLY A 14 2.15 -32.49 -8.22
C GLY A 14 0.81 -31.75 -8.40
N PRO A 15 -0.32 -32.48 -8.35
CA PRO A 15 -1.63 -31.87 -8.47
C PRO A 15 -1.95 -30.99 -7.27
N LEU A 16 -2.65 -29.88 -7.52
CA LEU A 16 -3.19 -28.98 -6.52
C LEU A 16 -4.71 -28.90 -6.69
N ALA A 17 -5.44 -29.59 -5.82
CA ALA A 17 -6.91 -29.54 -5.82
C ALA A 17 -7.43 -28.13 -5.46
N PRO A 18 -8.68 -27.77 -5.78
CA PRO A 18 -9.24 -26.46 -5.45
C PRO A 18 -9.18 -26.11 -3.95
N ALA A 19 -9.37 -27.09 -3.08
CA ALA A 19 -9.26 -26.94 -1.62
C ALA A 19 -7.83 -27.19 -1.08
N GLY A 20 -6.85 -27.41 -1.97
CA GLY A 20 -5.46 -27.67 -1.58
C GLY A 20 -4.82 -26.43 -0.96
N GLY A 21 -4.29 -26.58 0.24
CA GLY A 21 -3.67 -25.50 1.04
C GLY A 21 -2.14 -25.52 1.09
N THR A 22 -1.49 -26.43 0.37
CA THR A 22 -0.03 -26.54 0.31
C THR A 22 0.41 -26.50 -1.14
N LEU A 23 1.40 -25.66 -1.48
CA LEU A 23 1.92 -25.53 -2.83
C LEU A 23 2.83 -26.72 -3.18
N PRO A 24 2.47 -27.59 -4.14
CA PRO A 24 3.29 -28.74 -4.51
C PRO A 24 4.41 -28.31 -5.45
N ILE A 25 5.56 -27.95 -4.89
CA ILE A 25 6.77 -27.54 -5.62
C ILE A 25 8.01 -28.22 -5.03
N ALA A 26 9.14 -28.19 -5.73
CA ALA A 26 10.38 -28.73 -5.21
C ALA A 26 10.91 -27.88 -4.03
N ALA A 27 11.59 -28.51 -3.08
CA ALA A 27 12.15 -27.83 -1.91
C ALA A 27 13.17 -26.73 -2.31
N ALA A 28 13.93 -26.95 -3.39
CA ALA A 28 14.86 -25.96 -3.94
C ALA A 28 14.14 -24.70 -4.45
N ASP A 29 12.96 -24.84 -5.06
CA ASP A 29 12.16 -23.71 -5.51
C ASP A 29 11.52 -22.99 -4.33
N ALA A 30 11.02 -23.74 -3.33
CA ALA A 30 10.50 -23.14 -2.10
C ALA A 30 11.56 -22.30 -1.37
N ALA A 31 12.82 -22.75 -1.35
CA ALA A 31 13.93 -22.02 -0.74
C ALA A 31 14.25 -20.67 -1.43
N ARG A 32 13.80 -20.48 -2.69
CA ARG A 32 13.94 -19.20 -3.42
C ARG A 32 12.89 -18.16 -3.04
N LEU A 33 11.93 -18.51 -2.18
CA LEU A 33 10.94 -17.59 -1.61
C LEU A 33 11.25 -17.34 -0.12
N PRO A 34 12.26 -16.51 0.20
CA PRO A 34 12.59 -16.21 1.59
C PRO A 34 11.42 -15.47 2.24
N MET A 35 10.95 -15.98 3.39
CA MET A 35 9.82 -15.43 4.15
C MET A 35 10.22 -15.33 5.63
N ALA A 36 10.14 -14.12 6.20
CA ALA A 36 10.14 -13.97 7.66
C ALA A 36 8.73 -14.23 8.22
N ALA A 37 8.57 -14.12 9.54
CA ALA A 37 7.25 -14.12 10.15
C ALA A 37 6.37 -13.03 9.52
N GLU A 38 5.10 -13.37 9.24
CA GLU A 38 4.10 -12.49 8.61
C GLU A 38 4.38 -12.09 7.15
N ASP A 39 5.50 -12.52 6.56
CA ASP A 39 5.76 -12.33 5.14
C ASP A 39 4.91 -13.25 4.28
N PHE A 40 4.55 -12.74 3.11
CA PHE A 40 3.82 -13.49 2.12
C PHE A 40 4.22 -13.07 0.70
N TYR A 41 4.02 -13.97 -0.24
CA TYR A 41 4.07 -13.68 -1.66
C TYR A 41 2.66 -13.81 -2.24
N LEU A 42 2.34 -12.98 -3.24
CA LEU A 42 1.23 -13.28 -4.14
C LEU A 42 1.81 -14.02 -5.33
N LEU A 43 1.32 -15.24 -5.55
CA LEU A 43 1.74 -16.09 -6.65
C LEU A 43 0.59 -16.22 -7.65
N THR A 44 0.93 -16.24 -8.93
CA THR A 44 0.00 -16.58 -10.00
C THR A 44 0.17 -18.03 -10.37
N LEU A 45 -0.92 -18.81 -10.29
CA LEU A 45 -1.02 -20.15 -10.84
C LEU A 45 -1.65 -20.06 -12.23
N ALA A 46 -1.07 -20.74 -13.21
CA ALA A 46 -1.59 -20.74 -14.58
C ALA A 46 -1.37 -22.09 -15.27
N ASP A 47 -2.32 -22.49 -16.12
CA ASP A 47 -2.19 -23.70 -16.95
C ASP A 47 -1.26 -23.51 -18.16
N SER A 48 -1.20 -22.30 -18.71
CA SER A 48 -0.27 -21.93 -19.77
C SER A 48 0.32 -20.53 -19.55
N LEU A 49 1.53 -20.32 -20.06
CA LEU A 49 2.12 -18.99 -20.13
C LEU A 49 1.63 -18.18 -21.31
N ASP A 50 1.31 -18.85 -22.42
CA ASP A 50 0.68 -18.17 -23.54
C ASP A 50 -0.72 -17.75 -23.11
N ILE A 51 -0.95 -16.44 -23.04
CA ILE A 51 -2.22 -15.85 -22.65
C ILE A 51 -3.38 -16.28 -23.58
N ARG A 52 -3.07 -16.70 -24.81
CA ARG A 52 -4.06 -17.17 -25.79
C ARG A 52 -4.53 -18.59 -25.53
N GLU A 53 -3.69 -19.39 -24.87
CA GLU A 53 -3.99 -20.78 -24.50
C GLU A 53 -4.41 -20.91 -23.03
N ARG A 54 -4.18 -19.86 -22.24
CA ARG A 54 -4.46 -19.83 -20.82
C ARG A 54 -5.96 -19.85 -20.57
N THR A 55 -6.45 -20.95 -20.00
CA THR A 55 -7.86 -21.09 -19.64
C THR A 55 -8.10 -20.93 -18.15
N ARG A 56 -7.04 -21.01 -17.34
CA ARG A 56 -7.12 -20.98 -15.89
C ARG A 56 -6.02 -20.12 -15.30
N VAL A 57 -6.43 -19.16 -14.46
CA VAL A 57 -5.56 -18.31 -13.65
C VAL A 57 -6.11 -18.25 -12.25
N GLU A 58 -5.22 -18.37 -11.28
CA GLU A 58 -5.54 -18.07 -9.88
C GLU A 58 -4.42 -17.26 -9.25
N ILE A 59 -4.79 -16.24 -8.47
CA ILE A 59 -3.85 -15.58 -7.56
C ILE A 59 -3.99 -16.22 -6.19
N VAL A 60 -2.89 -16.64 -5.61
CA VAL A 60 -2.84 -17.25 -4.28
C VAL A 60 -1.90 -16.46 -3.38
N LYS A 61 -2.22 -16.40 -2.09
CA LYS A 61 -1.33 -15.86 -1.06
C LYS A 61 -0.53 -17.01 -0.48
N ALA A 62 0.79 -16.96 -0.66
CA ALA A 62 1.74 -17.95 -0.17
C ALA A 62 2.43 -17.46 1.10
N THR A 63 2.43 -18.29 2.14
CA THR A 63 3.11 -18.04 3.42
C THR A 63 3.97 -19.23 3.81
N ALA A 64 4.96 -19.02 4.67
CA ALA A 64 5.75 -20.12 5.22
C ALA A 64 4.85 -21.10 5.99
N ALA A 65 5.04 -22.41 5.76
CA ALA A 65 4.42 -23.48 6.52
C ALA A 65 5.44 -24.16 7.44
N PRO A 66 4.99 -24.82 8.52
CA PRO A 66 5.85 -25.71 9.30
C PRO A 66 6.52 -26.77 8.41
N GLY A 67 7.78 -27.09 8.70
CA GLY A 67 8.54 -28.08 7.93
C GLY A 67 9.09 -27.59 6.59
N GLY A 68 9.09 -26.27 6.34
CA GLY A 68 9.73 -25.67 5.15
C GLY A 68 8.88 -25.70 3.88
N GLY A 69 7.61 -26.13 3.98
CA GLY A 69 6.65 -26.04 2.88
C GLY A 69 6.06 -24.63 2.72
N ILE A 70 5.22 -24.46 1.70
CA ILE A 70 4.50 -23.21 1.44
C ILE A 70 3.00 -23.45 1.60
N ALA A 71 2.41 -22.77 2.57
CA ALA A 71 0.97 -22.74 2.79
C ALA A 71 0.32 -21.73 1.85
N LEU A 72 -0.89 -22.04 1.39
CA LEU A 72 -1.65 -21.23 0.46
C LEU A 72 -2.98 -20.80 1.06
N VAL A 73 -3.29 -19.52 0.90
CA VAL A 73 -4.67 -19.02 0.90
C VAL A 73 -5.07 -18.80 -0.56
N ARG A 74 -6.07 -19.57 -0.99
CA ARG A 74 -6.58 -19.60 -2.37
C ARG A 74 -7.42 -18.37 -2.69
N GLN A 75 -7.81 -18.21 -3.96
CA GLN A 75 -8.84 -17.23 -4.38
C GLN A 75 -8.55 -15.77 -4.00
N GLN A 76 -7.31 -15.30 -4.22
CA GLN A 76 -7.01 -13.89 -4.02
C GLN A 76 -7.45 -13.05 -5.22
N GLU A 77 -7.66 -11.76 -5.00
CA GLU A 77 -8.01 -10.79 -6.06
C GLU A 77 -9.23 -11.21 -6.89
N SER A 78 -10.24 -11.79 -6.23
CA SER A 78 -11.48 -12.28 -6.85
C SER A 78 -11.28 -13.38 -7.90
N THR A 79 -10.12 -14.03 -7.91
CA THR A 79 -9.91 -15.23 -8.73
C THR A 79 -10.59 -16.45 -8.12
N GLN A 80 -10.77 -17.50 -8.92
CA GLN A 80 -11.44 -18.73 -8.50
C GLN A 80 -10.44 -19.84 -8.23
N ALA A 81 -10.74 -20.67 -7.22
CA ALA A 81 -9.91 -21.81 -6.87
C ALA A 81 -10.04 -22.89 -7.94
N GLY A 82 -8.98 -23.08 -8.71
CA GLY A 82 -8.90 -24.10 -9.75
C GLY A 82 -8.25 -25.39 -9.28
N ALA A 83 -8.52 -26.48 -9.98
CA ALA A 83 -7.65 -27.66 -9.93
C ALA A 83 -6.47 -27.42 -10.88
N PHE A 84 -5.25 -27.65 -10.41
CA PHE A 84 -4.03 -27.62 -11.22
C PHE A 84 -3.36 -28.99 -11.20
N VAL A 85 -2.61 -29.29 -12.25
CA VAL A 85 -1.89 -30.55 -12.42
C VAL A 85 -0.38 -30.32 -12.33
N ALA A 86 0.39 -31.39 -12.20
CA ALA A 86 1.85 -31.30 -12.33
C ALA A 86 2.22 -30.72 -13.70
N GLY A 87 3.18 -29.81 -13.73
CA GLY A 87 3.58 -29.08 -14.95
C GLY A 87 2.86 -27.74 -15.15
N ASP A 88 1.74 -27.49 -14.47
CA ASP A 88 1.13 -26.15 -14.44
C ASP A 88 2.10 -25.15 -13.78
N TRP A 89 1.99 -23.88 -14.14
CA TRP A 89 2.96 -22.84 -13.83
C TRP A 89 2.66 -22.08 -12.55
N VAL A 90 3.73 -21.66 -11.87
CA VAL A 90 3.73 -20.78 -10.70
C VAL A 90 4.65 -19.60 -10.97
N LEU A 91 4.13 -18.38 -10.81
CA LEU A 91 4.87 -17.14 -11.03
C LEU A 91 4.79 -16.26 -9.79
N CYS A 92 5.87 -15.55 -9.47
CA CYS A 92 5.81 -14.40 -8.58
C CYS A 92 6.01 -13.13 -9.41
N GLY A 93 5.01 -12.25 -9.41
CA GLY A 93 5.09 -10.97 -10.10
C GLY A 93 4.07 -9.98 -9.54
N PRO A 94 4.19 -8.68 -9.89
CA PRO A 94 3.18 -7.70 -9.52
C PRO A 94 1.81 -8.10 -10.08
N THR A 95 0.83 -8.20 -9.19
CA THR A 95 -0.55 -8.48 -9.55
C THR A 95 -1.32 -7.18 -9.83
N ALA A 96 -2.46 -7.27 -10.49
CA ALA A 96 -3.32 -6.10 -10.73
C ALA A 96 -3.76 -5.46 -9.40
N GLY A 97 -4.14 -6.26 -8.40
CA GLY A 97 -4.49 -5.77 -7.07
C GLY A 97 -3.33 -5.09 -6.37
N THR A 98 -2.12 -5.64 -6.47
CA THR A 98 -0.90 -4.99 -5.93
C THR A 98 -0.68 -3.62 -6.55
N VAL A 99 -0.70 -3.53 -7.89
CA VAL A 99 -0.44 -2.26 -8.61
C VAL A 99 -1.54 -1.24 -8.33
N ALA A 100 -2.81 -1.66 -8.33
CA ALA A 100 -3.93 -0.79 -7.97
C ALA A 100 -3.80 -0.24 -6.54
N GLY A 101 -3.38 -1.08 -5.59
CA GLY A 101 -3.10 -0.67 -4.22
C GLY A 101 -1.98 0.36 -4.10
N LEU A 102 -0.91 0.20 -4.89
CA LEU A 102 0.19 1.19 -4.95
C LEU A 102 -0.28 2.53 -5.53
N VAL A 103 -1.04 2.51 -6.62
CA VAL A 103 -1.61 3.72 -7.24
C VAL A 103 -2.54 4.45 -6.26
N ALA A 104 -3.41 3.72 -5.56
CA ALA A 104 -4.30 4.29 -4.56
C ALA A 104 -3.53 4.95 -3.41
N LYS A 105 -2.45 4.32 -2.94
CA LYS A 105 -1.58 4.90 -1.90
C LYS A 105 -0.85 6.15 -2.39
N ALA A 106 -0.37 6.16 -3.63
CA ALA A 106 0.27 7.33 -4.22
C ALA A 106 -0.70 8.53 -4.25
N ALA A 107 -1.93 8.31 -4.72
CA ALA A 107 -2.96 9.35 -4.72
C ALA A 107 -3.31 9.87 -3.32
N GLN A 108 -3.29 9.00 -2.30
CA GLN A 108 -3.47 9.42 -0.90
C GLN A 108 -2.34 10.33 -0.40
N VAL A 109 -1.09 10.06 -0.82
CA VAL A 109 0.06 10.91 -0.47
C VAL A 109 -0.09 12.30 -1.09
N ASP A 110 -0.49 12.38 -2.35
CA ASP A 110 -0.72 13.67 -3.02
C ASP A 110 -1.84 14.48 -2.35
N ALA A 111 -2.94 13.81 -1.98
CA ALA A 111 -4.04 14.44 -1.26
C ALA A 111 -3.60 14.95 0.13
N LEU A 112 -2.79 14.17 0.85
CA LEU A 112 -2.24 14.58 2.14
C LEU A 112 -1.29 15.78 2.00
N ALA A 113 -0.43 15.78 0.98
CA ALA A 113 0.47 16.91 0.72
C ALA A 113 -0.30 18.20 0.46
N ALA A 114 -1.40 18.15 -0.29
CA ALA A 114 -2.29 19.30 -0.51
C ALA A 114 -2.93 19.80 0.80
N GLN A 115 -3.41 18.89 1.65
CA GLN A 115 -3.98 19.24 2.96
C GLN A 115 -2.94 19.90 3.88
N VAL A 116 -1.70 19.40 3.87
CA VAL A 116 -0.61 19.99 4.66
C VAL A 116 -0.30 21.42 4.18
N LEU A 117 -0.26 21.65 2.87
CA LEU A 117 -0.04 22.99 2.31
C LEU A 117 -1.16 23.97 2.70
N GLU A 118 -2.42 23.55 2.59
CA GLU A 118 -3.58 24.32 3.03
C GLU A 118 -3.46 24.70 4.52
N LEU A 119 -3.11 23.73 5.38
CA LEU A 119 -2.91 23.98 6.81
C LEU A 119 -1.76 24.95 7.07
N GLN A 120 -0.65 24.84 6.36
CA GLN A 120 0.48 25.77 6.47
C GLN A 120 0.09 27.20 6.10
N GLN A 121 -0.70 27.38 5.05
CA GLN A 121 -1.21 28.70 4.66
C GLN A 121 -2.16 29.28 5.72
N ARG A 122 -3.06 28.46 6.27
CA ARG A 122 -3.97 28.89 7.34
C ARG A 122 -3.21 29.28 8.61
N VAL A 123 -2.20 28.50 9.00
CA VAL A 123 -1.33 28.83 10.13
C VAL A 123 -0.60 30.15 9.86
N SER A 124 -0.02 30.32 8.69
CA SER A 124 0.68 31.57 8.31
C SER A 124 -0.24 32.79 8.36
N ALA A 125 -1.51 32.66 7.93
CA ALA A 125 -2.48 33.74 7.98
C ALA A 125 -2.87 34.10 9.43
N LEU A 126 -2.96 33.11 10.33
CA LEU A 126 -3.24 33.34 11.74
C LEU A 126 -2.03 33.93 12.48
N GLU A 127 -0.82 33.48 12.14
CA GLU A 127 0.44 33.96 12.73
C GLU A 127 0.86 35.33 12.19
N GLY A 128 0.46 35.69 10.97
CA GLY A 128 0.73 37.00 10.37
C GLY A 128 0.05 38.19 11.06
N GLY A 129 -0.92 37.92 11.93
CA GLY A 129 -1.73 38.94 12.59
C GLY A 129 -2.70 39.65 11.63
N GLU A 130 -3.73 40.31 12.18
CA GLU A 130 -4.48 41.28 11.38
C GLU A 130 -3.57 42.49 11.09
N PRO A 131 -3.67 43.12 9.90
CA PRO A 131 -2.98 44.36 9.64
C PRO A 131 -3.28 45.35 10.75
N GLU A 132 -2.24 46.00 11.27
CA GLU A 132 -2.42 46.99 12.33
C GLU A 132 -3.40 48.04 11.86
N PRO A 133 -4.43 48.36 12.67
CA PRO A 133 -5.29 49.46 12.34
C PRO A 133 -4.48 50.72 12.12
N GLU A 134 -4.77 51.46 11.06
CA GLU A 134 -4.32 52.85 10.96
C GLU A 134 -4.90 53.63 12.16
N ASP A 135 -4.14 54.59 12.68
CA ASP A 135 -4.51 55.47 13.81
C ASP A 135 -4.58 54.82 15.21
N LEU A 136 -3.75 53.82 15.53
CA LEU A 136 -3.63 53.34 16.90
C LEU A 136 -3.13 54.43 17.86
N LEU A 137 -3.81 54.58 19.00
CA LEU A 137 -3.35 55.45 20.07
C LEU A 137 -2.17 54.81 20.81
N THR A 138 -1.14 55.61 21.05
CA THR A 138 0.07 55.23 21.80
C THR A 138 0.24 56.09 23.04
N ASP A 139 0.86 55.52 24.08
CA ASP A 139 1.30 56.28 25.25
C ASP A 139 2.59 57.07 24.97
N GLN A 140 3.04 57.87 25.95
CA GLN A 140 4.27 58.65 25.83
C GLN A 140 5.55 57.79 25.71
N GLY A 141 5.48 56.49 26.03
CA GLY A 141 6.57 55.52 25.85
C GLY A 141 6.52 54.79 24.50
N GLY A 142 5.51 55.08 23.66
CA GLY A 142 5.30 54.40 22.39
C GLY A 142 4.57 53.05 22.49
N ASN A 143 4.05 52.68 23.66
CA ASN A 143 3.25 51.46 23.80
C ASN A 143 1.83 51.70 23.31
N ARG A 144 1.22 50.67 22.72
CA ARG A 144 -0.17 50.73 22.22
C ARG A 144 -1.15 50.73 23.38
N LEU A 145 -2.16 51.59 23.28
CA LEU A 145 -3.24 51.61 24.26
C LEU A 145 -4.31 50.57 23.87
N THR A 146 -4.76 49.80 24.85
CA THR A 146 -5.87 48.85 24.72
C THR A 146 -7.01 49.21 25.69
N ASP A 147 -8.24 48.81 25.35
CA ASP A 147 -9.36 48.81 26.30
C ASP A 147 -9.24 47.67 27.33
N GLU A 148 -10.22 47.58 28.23
CA GLU A 148 -10.28 46.55 29.28
C GLU A 148 -10.52 45.14 28.73
N GLN A 149 -10.95 45.00 27.48
CA GLN A 149 -11.11 43.73 26.79
C GLN A 149 -9.87 43.36 25.96
N GLY A 150 -8.84 44.22 25.93
CA GLY A 150 -7.60 44.02 25.18
C GLY A 150 -7.67 44.44 23.71
N ASN A 151 -8.71 45.15 23.28
CA ASN A 151 -8.79 45.68 21.92
C ASN A 151 -7.98 46.98 21.80
N TYR A 152 -7.28 47.18 20.69
CA TYR A 152 -6.52 48.41 20.49
C TYR A 152 -7.42 49.65 20.30
N LEU A 153 -7.07 50.75 20.97
CA LEU A 153 -7.76 52.04 20.85
C LEU A 153 -7.31 52.79 19.60
N LYS A 154 -8.25 53.46 18.91
CA LYS A 154 -8.00 54.23 17.68
C LYS A 154 -8.32 55.72 17.84
N GLY A 155 -7.58 56.57 17.12
CA GLY A 155 -7.93 57.99 16.93
C GLY A 155 -9.24 58.12 16.15
N VAL A 156 -10.01 59.16 16.47
CA VAL A 156 -11.29 59.49 15.81
C VAL A 156 -11.05 60.51 14.71
#